data_AF-A0A3N2RGB9-F1
#
_entry.id   AF-A0A3N2RGB9-F1
#
_cell.length_a   1.000
_cell.length_b   1.000
_cell.length_c   1.000
_cell.angle_alpha   90.00
_cell.angle_beta   90.00
_cell.angle_gamma   90.00
#
_symmetry.space_group_name_H-M   'P 1'
#
loop_
_entity.id
_entity.type
_entity.pdbx_description
1 polymer ?
#
loop_
_entity_poly.entity_id
_entity_poly.type
_entity_poly.pdbx_seq_one_letter_code
_entity_poly.pdbx_strand_id
1 'polypeptide(L)'
;MNWKRRLSSALVAVFSAGWLLPIWLGVATYLDFWRAEVLPRMDGTLIGNSFPFLDFSKQCIGWGLAWLAAALAFWAYLGFSTLLRARAACGSDAGRSETH
;
A
#
# COMPACT_ATOMS: atom_id res chain seq x y z
N MET A 1 -27.84 -0.75 -13.69
CA MET A 1 -26.66 0.10 -13.97
C MET A 1 -25.68 0.23 -12.78
N ASN A 2 -25.66 -0.74 -11.83
CA ASN A 2 -24.87 -0.63 -10.58
C ASN A 2 -23.64 -1.55 -10.50
N TRP A 3 -23.51 -2.50 -11.44
CA TRP A 3 -22.44 -3.50 -11.43
C TRP A 3 -21.06 -2.90 -11.67
N LYS A 4 -20.93 -1.98 -12.65
CA LYS A 4 -19.66 -1.31 -12.96
C LYS A 4 -19.10 -0.53 -11.76
N ARG A 5 -19.94 0.22 -11.04
CA ARG A 5 -19.52 0.96 -9.83
C ARG A 5 -19.08 0.04 -8.70
N ARG A 6 -19.79 -1.07 -8.49
CA ARG A 6 -19.40 -2.08 -7.49
C ARG A 6 -18.08 -2.76 -7.84
N LEU A 7 -17.87 -3.10 -9.10
CA LEU A 7 -16.61 -3.68 -9.57
C LEU A 7 -15.44 -2.71 -9.39
N SER A 8 -15.63 -1.44 -9.77
CA SER A 8 -14.61 -0.40 -9.58
C SER A 8 -14.29 -0.20 -8.10
N SER A 9 -15.30 -0.19 -7.22
CA SER A 9 -15.09 -0.07 -5.77
C SER A 9 -14.37 -1.28 -5.18
N ALA A 10 -14.69 -2.49 -5.65
CA ALA A 10 -14.02 -3.71 -5.20
C ALA A 10 -12.58 -3.78 -5.70
N LEU A 11 -12.33 -3.42 -6.97
CA LEU A 11 -10.99 -3.29 -7.55
C LEU A 11 -10.16 -2.27 -6.77
N VAL A 12 -10.74 -1.12 -6.45
CA VAL A 12 -10.12 -0.09 -5.60
C VAL A 12 -9.76 -0.66 -4.24
N ALA A 13 -10.67 -1.38 -3.59
CA ALA A 13 -10.43 -1.96 -2.28
C ALA A 13 -9.33 -3.04 -2.32
N VAL A 14 -9.36 -3.93 -3.31
CA VAL A 14 -8.36 -4.98 -3.51
C VAL A 14 -7.00 -4.37 -3.85
N PHE A 15 -6.95 -3.36 -4.72
CA PHE A 15 -5.71 -2.68 -5.10
C PHE A 15 -5.13 -1.89 -3.93
N SER A 16 -5.99 -1.30 -3.09
CA SER A 16 -5.61 -0.56 -1.89
C SER A 16 -5.28 -1.46 -0.70
N ALA A 17 -5.73 -2.72 -0.68
CA ALA A 17 -5.39 -3.71 0.34
C ALA A 17 -4.29 -4.67 -0.11
N GLY A 18 -3.89 -4.64 -1.39
CA GLY A 18 -2.89 -5.55 -1.96
C GLY A 18 -1.51 -5.47 -1.31
N TRP A 19 -1.20 -4.35 -0.63
CA TRP A 19 0.04 -4.21 0.14
C TRP A 19 0.03 -4.96 1.49
N LEU A 20 -1.15 -5.29 2.04
CA LEU A 20 -1.25 -5.98 3.32
C LEU A 20 -0.69 -7.40 3.25
N LEU A 21 -0.89 -8.09 2.13
CA LEU A 21 -0.48 -9.48 1.97
C LEU A 21 1.05 -9.66 2.05
N PRO A 22 1.87 -8.91 1.27
CA PRO A 22 3.32 -8.98 1.40
C PRO A 22 3.84 -8.41 2.73
N ILE A 23 3.23 -7.36 3.29
CA ILE A 23 3.62 -6.85 4.61
C ILE A 23 3.34 -7.89 5.71
N TRP A 24 2.16 -8.50 5.71
CA TRP A 24 1.78 -9.51 6.69
C TRP A 24 2.71 -10.73 6.60
N LEU A 25 3.03 -11.19 5.39
CA LEU A 25 3.97 -12.29 5.17
C LEU A 25 5.39 -11.95 5.66
N GLY A 26 5.85 -10.72 5.41
CA GLY A 26 7.14 -10.24 5.90
C GLY A 26 7.22 -10.17 7.43
N VAL A 27 6.16 -9.69 8.09
CA VAL A 27 6.08 -9.64 9.57
C VAL A 27 6.00 -11.04 10.15
N ALA A 28 5.20 -11.94 9.57
CA ALA A 28 5.09 -13.32 10.02
C ALA A 28 6.45 -14.03 9.95
N THR A 29 7.16 -13.90 8.83
CA THR A 29 8.51 -14.49 8.67
C THR A 29 9.55 -13.87 9.61
N TYR A 30 9.43 -12.59 9.94
CA TYR A 30 10.28 -11.95 10.96
C TYR A 30 10.00 -12.48 12.37
N LEU A 31 8.75 -12.72 12.73
CA LEU A 31 8.38 -13.33 14.01
C LEU A 31 8.83 -14.80 14.08
N ASP A 32 8.74 -15.53 12.98
CA ASP A 32 9.24 -16.90 12.89
C ASP A 32 10.76 -16.95 13.04
N PHE A 33 11.51 -15.96 12.55
CA PHE A 33 12.95 -15.83 12.84
C PHE A 33 13.23 -15.70 14.34
N TRP A 34 12.46 -14.88 15.07
CA TRP A 34 12.60 -14.77 16.52
C TRP A 34 12.36 -16.10 17.24
N ARG A 35 11.37 -16.88 16.78
CA ARG A 35 11.07 -18.20 17.34
C ARG A 35 12.09 -19.25 16.99
N ALA A 36 12.55 -19.27 15.74
CA ALA A 36 13.37 -20.35 15.18
C ALA A 36 14.87 -20.12 15.37
N GLU A 37 15.33 -18.87 15.47
CA GLU A 37 16.76 -18.57 15.60
C GLU A 37 17.13 -17.84 16.89
N VAL A 38 16.31 -16.92 17.40
CA VAL A 38 16.73 -16.12 18.56
C VAL A 38 16.60 -16.91 19.86
N LEU A 39 15.47 -17.60 20.09
CA LEU A 39 15.28 -18.42 21.28
C LEU A 39 16.35 -19.52 21.44
N PRO A 40 16.67 -20.34 20.41
CA PRO A 40 17.66 -21.41 20.56
C PRO A 40 19.09 -20.90 20.76
N ARG A 41 19.43 -19.72 20.20
CA ARG A 41 20.73 -19.05 20.41
C ARG A 41 20.93 -18.67 21.88
N MET A 42 19.86 -18.29 22.59
CA MET A 42 19.92 -17.95 24.01
C MET A 42 20.11 -19.21 24.88
N ASP A 43 19.57 -20.35 24.45
CA ASP A 43 19.72 -21.65 25.12
C ASP A 43 21.02 -22.39 24.73
N GLY A 44 21.90 -21.78 23.93
CA GLY A 44 23.20 -22.32 23.55
C GLY A 44 23.14 -23.49 22.56
N THR A 45 22.00 -23.72 21.90
CA THR A 45 21.86 -24.78 20.88
C THR A 45 22.37 -24.30 19.51
N LEU A 46 23.14 -25.16 18.82
CA LEU A 46 23.60 -24.88 17.45
C LEU A 46 22.40 -24.91 16.50
N ILE A 47 22.15 -23.77 15.86
CA ILE A 47 21.04 -23.61 14.91
C ILE A 47 21.47 -24.15 13.56
N GLY A 48 20.78 -25.19 13.08
CA GLY A 48 20.95 -25.78 11.75
C GLY A 48 19.98 -25.22 10.70
N ASN A 49 19.60 -23.95 10.82
CA ASN A 49 18.61 -23.34 9.93
C ASN A 49 19.30 -22.59 8.78
N SER A 50 18.99 -22.98 7.53
CA SER A 50 19.60 -22.44 6.31
C SER A 50 18.70 -21.43 5.58
N PHE A 51 17.51 -21.15 6.11
CA PHE A 51 16.53 -20.28 5.44
C PHE A 51 16.83 -18.80 5.70
N PRO A 52 16.94 -17.95 4.66
CA PRO A 52 17.31 -16.54 4.83
C PRO A 52 16.10 -15.69 5.23
N PHE A 53 15.61 -15.85 6.47
CA PHE A 53 14.40 -15.17 6.97
C PHE A 53 14.45 -13.65 6.81
N LEU A 54 15.60 -13.03 7.12
CA LEU A 54 15.75 -11.58 7.10
C LEU A 54 15.71 -11.03 5.67
N ASP A 55 16.38 -11.67 4.71
CA ASP A 55 16.36 -11.21 3.32
C ASP A 55 14.97 -11.41 2.69
N PHE A 56 14.31 -12.53 2.99
CA PHE A 56 12.95 -12.77 2.53
C PHE A 56 11.97 -11.74 3.10
N SER A 57 12.02 -11.51 4.42
CA SER A 57 11.18 -10.51 5.09
C SER A 57 11.42 -9.09 4.55
N LYS A 58 12.70 -8.72 4.32
CA LYS A 58 13.07 -7.44 3.72
C LYS A 58 12.50 -7.27 2.31
N GLN A 59 12.57 -8.31 1.47
CA GLN A 59 11.97 -8.27 0.13
C GLN A 59 10.44 -8.13 0.20
N CYS A 60 9.77 -8.89 1.06
CA CYS A 60 8.32 -8.81 1.25
C CYS A 60 7.87 -7.43 1.73
N ILE A 61 8.54 -6.86 2.73
CA ILE A 61 8.24 -5.51 3.22
C ILE A 61 8.52 -4.47 2.13
N GLY A 62 9.63 -4.61 1.39
CA GLY A 62 9.97 -3.71 0.29
C GLY A 62 8.90 -3.68 -0.80
N TRP A 63 8.43 -4.84 -1.24
CA TRP A 63 7.32 -4.95 -2.19
C TRP A 63 6.02 -4.38 -1.65
N GLY A 64 5.70 -4.62 -0.37
CA GLY A 64 4.52 -4.05 0.28
C GLY A 64 4.56 -2.52 0.33
N LEU A 65 5.70 -1.93 0.72
CA LEU A 65 5.89 -0.47 0.75
C LEU A 65 5.88 0.15 -0.64
N ALA A 66 6.50 -0.49 -1.63
CA ALA A 66 6.46 -0.04 -3.02
C ALA A 66 5.02 0.00 -3.56
N TRP A 67 4.23 -1.04 -3.24
CA TRP A 67 2.82 -1.09 -3.60
C TRP A 67 2.00 0.00 -2.89
N LEU A 68 2.25 0.22 -1.60
CA LEU A 68 1.62 1.30 -0.84
C LEU A 68 1.94 2.68 -1.43
N ALA A 69 3.20 2.93 -1.79
CA ALA A 69 3.63 4.18 -2.41
C ALA A 69 2.92 4.40 -3.77
N ALA A 70 2.82 3.35 -4.60
CA ALA A 70 2.09 3.40 -5.86
C ALA A 70 0.59 3.71 -5.65
N ALA A 71 -0.04 3.06 -4.67
CA ALA A 71 -1.44 3.32 -4.34
C ALA A 71 -1.64 4.77 -3.86
N LEU A 72 -0.78 5.27 -2.97
CA LEU A 72 -0.84 6.65 -2.49
C LEU A 72 -0.64 7.66 -3.62
N ALA A 73 0.35 7.45 -4.49
CA ALA A 73 0.59 8.32 -5.64
C ALA A 73 -0.61 8.37 -6.59
N PHE A 74 -1.25 7.23 -6.84
CA PHE A 74 -2.46 7.14 -7.66
C PHE A 74 -3.64 7.93 -7.05
N TRP A 75 -3.89 7.77 -5.75
CA TRP A 75 -4.94 8.52 -5.06
C TRP A 75 -4.63 10.02 -4.97
N ALA A 76 -3.37 10.38 -4.73
CA ALA A 76 -2.93 11.77 -4.72
C ALA A 76 -3.14 12.42 -6.10
N TYR A 77 -2.82 11.71 -7.19
CA TYR A 77 -3.04 12.20 -8.54
C TYR A 77 -4.53 12.41 -8.85
N LEU A 78 -5.39 11.45 -8.51
CA LEU A 78 -6.83 11.60 -8.67
C LEU A 78 -7.37 12.79 -7.87
N GLY A 79 -7.01 12.92 -6.59
CA GLY A 79 -7.41 14.04 -5.74
C GLY A 79 -6.90 15.39 -6.26
N PHE A 80 -5.67 15.45 -6.76
CA PHE A 80 -5.13 16.68 -7.34
C PHE A 80 -5.87 17.08 -8.62
N SER A 81 -6.18 16.12 -9.49
CA SER A 81 -6.92 16.37 -10.73
C SER A 81 -8.35 16.86 -10.48
N THR A 82 -9.02 16.37 -9.43
CA THR A 82 -10.37 16.84 -9.08
C THR A 82 -10.35 18.25 -8.49
N LEU A 83 -9.35 18.56 -7.65
CA LEU A 83 -9.16 19.91 -7.09
C LEU A 83 -8.87 20.95 -8.19
N LEU A 84 -8.04 20.60 -9.18
CA LEU A 84 -7.78 21.46 -10.34
C LEU A 84 -9.05 21.75 -11.13
N ARG A 85 -9.88 20.72 -11.40
CA ARG A 85 -11.16 20.91 -12.10
C ARG A 85 -12.14 21.76 -11.30
N ALA A 86 -12.21 21.58 -9.98
CA ALA A 86 -13.07 22.39 -9.11
C ALA A 86 -12.67 23.87 -9.12
N ARG A 87 -11.37 24.17 -9.12
CA ARG A 87 -10.86 25.54 -9.24
C ARG A 87 -11.19 26.19 -10.59
N ALA A 88 -11.03 25.45 -11.70
CA ALA A 88 -11.35 25.95 -13.02
C ALA A 88 -12.85 26.27 -13.19
N ALA A 89 -13.73 25.44 -12.61
CA ALA A 89 -15.17 25.67 -12.64
C ALA A 89 -15.58 26.94 -11.87
N CYS A 90 -14.99 27.17 -10.69
CA CYS A 90 -15.28 28.36 -9.88
C CYS A 90 -14.77 29.66 -10.52
N GLY A 91 -13.60 29.63 -11.17
CA GLY A 91 -13.07 30.79 -11.91
C GLY A 91 -13.90 31.15 -13.15
N SER A 92 -14.58 30.18 -13.77
CA SER A 92 -15.44 30.41 -14.94
C SER A 92 -16.75 31.14 -14.60
N ASP A 93 -17.29 31.00 -13.39
CA ASP A 93 -18.52 31.70 -12.98
C ASP A 93 -18.26 33.16 -12.57
N ALA A 94 -17.07 33.47 -12.04
CA ALA A 94 -16.70 34.84 -11.68
C ALA A 94 -16.63 35.77 -12.91
N GLY A 95 -16.06 35.29 -14.02
CA GLY A 95 -15.95 36.07 -15.27
C GLY A 95 -17.28 36.30 -16.01
N ARG A 96 -18.35 35.58 -15.67
CA ARG A 96 -19.69 35.75 -16.27
C ARG A 96 -20.51 36.86 -15.58
N SER A 97 -20.09 37.31 -14.40
CA SER A 97 -20.83 38.31 -13.61
C SER A 97 -20.47 39.77 -13.91
N GLU A 98 -19.37 40.03 -14.62
CA GLU A 98 -18.90 41.40 -14.92
C GLU A 98 -19.40 41.95 -16.27
N THR A 99 -20.17 41.18 -17.04
CA THR A 99 -20.66 41.57 -18.37
C THR A 99 -22.13 41.99 -18.40
N HIS A 100 -22.73 42.36 -17.26
CA HIS A 100 -24.11 42.86 -17.19
C HIS A 100 -24.20 44.21 -16.50
#